data_AF-E3RCV2-F1
#
_entry.id   AF-E3RCV2-F1
#
_cell.length_a   1.000
_cell.length_b   1.000
_cell.length_c   1.000
_cell.angle_alpha   90.00
_cell.angle_beta   90.00
_cell.angle_gamma   90.00
#
_symmetry.space_group_name_H-M   'P 1'
#
loop_
_entity.id
_entity.type
_entity.pdbx_description
1 polymer ?
#
loop_
_entity_poly.entity_id
_entity_poly.type
_entity_poly.pdbx_seq_one_letter_code
_entity_poly.pdbx_strand_id
1 'polypeptide(L)'
;MAALKSDALGRAAKASPPDPSSPLARMMREFEELVKTFEEGLLRSLDDGEHRNHRPEHVHREACRLAISDLSTKYTPKYIRRSLNAAESEAKRVEDQLQNLSLAQDTDTDDDQDADEHLGGLHNGYFRLYSSELFDLLGEPTDLRFGTLRFHKNSSPSPLPDTPSPHSPWVTVELALNDSFFVADSMETLPYHTFRLPTTPSLRNCGILSRKPEDQGTFPDFDSWLLFTFLGNGCIKLEVPIEMCADIYGGSLCGRENEEVLFWGIFVDDDE
;
A
#
# COMPACT_ATOMS: atom_id res chain seq x y z
N MET A 1 -44.46 -54.17 11.82
CA MET A 1 -44.50 -52.72 12.16
C MET A 1 -43.63 -52.02 11.12
N ALA A 2 -44.18 -51.52 10.01
CA ALA A 2 -44.82 -50.19 9.83
C ALA A 2 -43.83 -49.05 10.14
N ALA A 3 -43.64 -47.98 9.36
CA ALA A 3 -44.10 -47.54 8.04
C ALA A 3 -43.27 -46.28 7.66
N LEU A 4 -43.34 -45.88 6.39
CA LEU A 4 -42.76 -44.69 5.75
C LEU A 4 -42.99 -43.35 6.49
N LYS A 5 -42.06 -42.39 6.31
CA LYS A 5 -42.43 -40.97 6.12
C LYS A 5 -41.41 -40.23 5.24
N SER A 6 -41.90 -39.81 4.08
CA SER A 6 -41.34 -38.87 3.11
C SER A 6 -41.58 -37.40 3.55
N ASP A 7 -41.06 -36.48 2.72
CA ASP A 7 -41.28 -35.00 2.67
C ASP A 7 -40.34 -34.13 3.54
N ALA A 8 -39.76 -33.01 3.06
CA ALA A 8 -40.00 -32.25 1.84
C ALA A 8 -38.78 -31.34 1.49
N LEU A 9 -38.54 -31.21 0.18
CA LEU A 9 -38.22 -29.98 -0.55
C LEU A 9 -37.34 -28.93 0.19
N GLY A 10 -36.03 -29.08 0.04
CA GLY A 10 -35.08 -27.97 0.16
C GLY A 10 -35.35 -26.96 -0.95
N ARG A 11 -36.24 -26.00 -0.66
CA ARG A 11 -36.50 -24.83 -1.50
C ARG A 11 -35.18 -24.14 -1.77
N ALA A 12 -34.81 -24.09 -3.06
CA ALA A 12 -33.91 -23.11 -3.61
C ALA A 12 -34.23 -21.74 -3.00
N ALA A 13 -33.30 -21.21 -2.24
CA ALA A 13 -33.31 -19.82 -1.84
C ALA A 13 -33.23 -19.00 -3.13
N LYS A 14 -34.38 -18.53 -3.62
CA LYS A 14 -34.45 -17.45 -4.60
C LYS A 14 -33.66 -16.30 -3.98
N ALA A 15 -32.48 -16.04 -4.52
CA ALA A 15 -31.73 -14.84 -4.23
C ALA A 15 -32.69 -13.66 -4.40
N SER A 16 -32.97 -12.96 -3.30
CA SER A 16 -33.75 -11.72 -3.36
C SER A 16 -33.07 -10.78 -4.34
N PRO A 17 -33.84 -10.08 -5.20
CA PRO A 17 -33.25 -9.12 -6.11
C PRO A 17 -32.47 -8.07 -5.29
N PRO A 18 -31.26 -7.68 -5.74
CA PRO A 18 -30.44 -6.71 -5.02
C PRO A 18 -31.21 -5.40 -4.85
N ASP A 19 -31.07 -4.79 -3.67
CA ASP A 19 -31.69 -3.52 -3.34
C ASP A 19 -31.39 -2.48 -4.44
N PRO A 20 -32.40 -1.82 -5.05
CA PRO A 20 -32.23 -0.88 -6.15
C PRO A 20 -31.42 0.37 -5.78
N SER A 21 -31.16 0.58 -4.48
CA SER A 21 -30.31 1.64 -3.94
C SER A 21 -28.85 1.23 -3.76
N SER A 22 -28.51 -0.05 -3.93
CA SER A 22 -27.14 -0.54 -3.70
C SER A 22 -26.14 0.07 -4.69
N PRO A 23 -24.87 0.29 -4.26
CA PRO A 23 -23.81 0.78 -5.16
C PRO A 23 -23.64 -0.07 -6.42
N LEU A 24 -23.82 -1.40 -6.30
CA LEU A 24 -23.80 -2.33 -7.42
C LEU A 24 -24.98 -2.13 -8.37
N ALA A 25 -26.21 -1.98 -7.85
CA ALA A 25 -27.39 -1.73 -8.69
C ALA A 25 -27.31 -0.40 -9.46
N ARG A 26 -26.66 0.62 -8.89
CA ARG A 26 -26.34 1.86 -9.61
C ARG A 26 -25.30 1.64 -10.72
N MET A 27 -24.21 0.95 -10.42
CA MET A 27 -23.17 0.63 -11.41
C MET A 27 -23.71 -0.21 -12.58
N MET A 28 -24.60 -1.19 -12.29
CA MET A 28 -25.25 -1.99 -13.33
C MET A 28 -26.16 -1.17 -14.24
N ARG A 29 -26.90 -0.19 -13.69
CA ARG A 29 -27.70 0.73 -14.52
C ARG A 29 -26.83 1.61 -15.41
N GLU A 30 -25.76 2.18 -14.86
CA GLU A 30 -24.81 2.99 -15.64
C GLU A 30 -24.13 2.15 -16.74
N PHE A 31 -23.82 0.88 -16.47
CA PHE A 31 -23.32 -0.07 -17.46
C PHE A 31 -24.31 -0.28 -18.61
N GLU A 32 -25.56 -0.60 -18.30
CA GLU A 32 -26.60 -0.82 -19.32
C GLU A 32 -26.85 0.42 -20.20
N GLU A 33 -26.78 1.61 -19.61
CA GLU A 33 -26.92 2.89 -20.32
C GLU A 33 -25.72 3.17 -21.25
N LEU A 34 -24.49 2.91 -20.77
CA LEU A 34 -23.28 3.03 -21.58
C LEU A 34 -23.27 2.04 -22.74
N VAL A 35 -23.67 0.78 -22.50
CA VAL A 35 -23.76 -0.23 -23.56
C VAL A 35 -24.72 0.22 -24.65
N LYS A 36 -25.92 0.70 -24.31
CA LYS A 36 -26.88 1.24 -25.31
C LYS A 36 -26.29 2.40 -26.10
N THR A 37 -25.62 3.32 -25.41
CA THR A 37 -24.99 4.49 -26.05
C THR A 37 -23.91 4.08 -27.04
N PHE A 38 -23.04 3.13 -26.66
CA PHE A 38 -21.99 2.62 -27.55
C PHE A 38 -22.55 1.77 -28.69
N GLU A 39 -23.58 0.96 -28.45
CA GLU A 39 -24.27 0.21 -29.51
C GLU A 39 -24.86 1.16 -30.56
N GLU A 40 -25.58 2.20 -30.15
CA GLU A 40 -26.14 3.20 -31.05
C GLU A 40 -25.04 3.92 -31.86
N GLY A 41 -23.92 4.27 -31.22
CA GLY A 41 -22.78 4.90 -31.87
C GLY A 41 -22.08 3.98 -32.88
N LEU A 42 -21.84 2.72 -32.51
CA LEU A 42 -21.23 1.72 -33.38
C LEU A 42 -22.12 1.38 -34.57
N LEU A 43 -23.44 1.27 -34.37
CA LEU A 43 -24.40 1.02 -35.43
C LEU A 43 -24.45 2.18 -36.44
N ARG A 44 -24.43 3.44 -35.97
CA ARG A 44 -24.38 4.62 -36.87
C ARG A 44 -23.08 4.68 -37.68
N SER A 45 -21.94 4.34 -37.08
CA SER A 45 -20.64 4.32 -37.75
C SER A 45 -20.53 3.23 -38.82
N LEU A 46 -21.27 2.13 -38.65
CA LEU A 46 -21.31 1.00 -39.60
C LEU A 46 -22.25 1.24 -40.78
N ASP A 47 -23.27 2.09 -40.64
CA ASP A 47 -24.21 2.43 -41.71
C ASP A 47 -23.55 3.29 -42.82
N ASP A 48 -22.43 3.96 -42.50
CA ASP A 48 -21.61 4.75 -43.44
C ASP A 48 -20.57 3.90 -44.23
N GLY A 49 -20.40 2.60 -43.91
CA GLY A 49 -19.41 1.71 -44.53
C GLY A 49 -20.03 0.54 -45.31
N GLU A 50 -19.76 0.45 -46.62
CA GLU A 50 -20.26 -0.61 -47.51
C GLU A 50 -19.68 -2.02 -47.24
N HIS A 51 -19.73 -2.57 -46.02
CA HIS A 51 -19.35 -3.97 -45.79
C HIS A 51 -20.35 -4.72 -44.89
N ARG A 52 -21.30 -5.37 -45.57
CA ARG A 52 -22.22 -6.37 -45.01
C ARG A 52 -21.46 -7.61 -44.54
N ASN A 53 -21.15 -7.70 -43.24
CA ASN A 53 -21.02 -8.98 -42.50
C ASN A 53 -20.85 -8.82 -40.97
N HIS A 54 -21.29 -7.70 -40.39
CA HIS A 54 -21.18 -7.51 -38.94
C HIS A 54 -22.37 -8.16 -38.22
N ARG A 55 -22.09 -9.23 -37.47
CA ARG A 55 -23.10 -9.87 -36.61
C ARG A 55 -23.45 -8.90 -35.47
N PRO A 56 -24.74 -8.70 -35.15
CA PRO A 56 -25.19 -7.87 -34.02
C PRO A 56 -24.47 -8.22 -32.70
N GLU A 57 -24.15 -9.49 -32.50
CA GLU A 57 -23.38 -10.01 -31.36
C GLU A 57 -21.99 -9.38 -31.22
N HIS A 58 -21.33 -9.04 -32.33
CA HIS A 58 -20.02 -8.40 -32.31
C HIS A 58 -20.11 -6.94 -31.85
N VAL A 59 -21.16 -6.22 -32.28
CA VAL A 59 -21.42 -4.83 -31.87
C VAL A 59 -21.73 -4.77 -30.38
N HIS A 60 -22.62 -5.64 -29.90
CA HIS A 60 -22.93 -5.74 -28.47
C HIS A 60 -21.69 -6.04 -27.63
N ARG A 61 -20.86 -7.01 -28.06
CA ARG A 61 -19.62 -7.38 -27.33
C ARG A 61 -18.62 -6.22 -27.28
N GLU A 62 -18.47 -5.48 -28.38
CA GLU A 62 -17.57 -4.33 -28.41
C GLU A 62 -18.10 -3.17 -27.57
N ALA A 63 -19.41 -2.89 -27.61
CA ALA A 63 -20.06 -1.92 -26.73
C ALA A 63 -19.90 -2.27 -25.26
N CYS A 64 -20.03 -3.54 -24.89
CA CYS A 64 -19.75 -4.03 -23.53
C CYS A 64 -18.29 -3.79 -23.14
N ARG A 65 -17.33 -4.05 -24.03
CA ARG A 65 -15.91 -3.82 -23.78
C ARG A 65 -15.60 -2.34 -23.52
N LEU A 66 -16.19 -1.44 -24.32
CA LEU A 66 -16.06 0.00 -24.16
C LEU A 66 -16.71 0.48 -22.85
N ALA A 67 -17.92 0.00 -22.54
CA ALA A 67 -18.60 0.33 -21.30
C ALA A 67 -17.82 -0.12 -20.05
N ILE A 68 -17.22 -1.32 -20.08
CA ILE A 68 -16.34 -1.78 -18.98
C ILE A 68 -15.12 -0.87 -18.84
N SER A 69 -14.49 -0.49 -19.94
CA SER A 69 -13.34 0.41 -19.92
C SER A 69 -13.67 1.79 -19.38
N ASP A 70 -14.84 2.34 -19.70
CA ASP A 70 -15.26 3.67 -19.25
C ASP A 70 -15.72 3.66 -17.78
N LEU A 71 -16.35 2.57 -17.33
CA LEU A 71 -16.65 2.37 -15.92
C LEU A 71 -15.38 2.17 -15.10
N SER A 72 -14.41 1.41 -15.60
CA SER A 72 -13.17 1.18 -14.86
C SER A 72 -12.39 2.49 -14.68
N THR A 73 -12.27 3.34 -15.70
CA THR A 73 -11.63 4.66 -15.57
C THR A 73 -12.37 5.56 -14.57
N LYS A 74 -13.70 5.54 -14.58
CA LYS A 74 -14.53 6.39 -13.69
C LYS A 74 -14.49 5.97 -12.22
N TYR A 75 -14.44 4.66 -11.93
CA TYR A 75 -14.58 4.13 -10.58
C TYR A 75 -13.26 3.70 -9.92
N THR A 76 -12.22 3.40 -10.71
CA THR A 76 -10.91 2.98 -10.18
C THR A 76 -10.33 3.98 -9.17
N PRO A 77 -10.23 5.29 -9.44
CA PRO A 77 -9.69 6.25 -8.47
C PRO A 77 -10.48 6.29 -7.15
N LYS A 78 -11.82 6.21 -7.23
CA LYS A 78 -12.67 6.18 -6.02
C LYS A 78 -12.47 4.91 -5.19
N TYR A 79 -12.26 3.77 -5.85
CA TYR A 79 -11.98 2.52 -5.16
C TYR A 79 -10.60 2.56 -4.49
N ILE A 80 -9.59 3.04 -5.22
CA ILE A 80 -8.22 3.22 -4.70
C ILE A 80 -8.24 4.14 -3.50
N ARG A 81 -8.87 5.31 -3.60
CA ARG A 81 -9.00 6.28 -2.49
C ARG A 81 -9.62 5.65 -1.25
N ARG A 82 -10.68 4.84 -1.41
CA ARG A 82 -11.28 4.11 -0.28
C ARG A 82 -10.33 3.10 0.35
N SER A 83 -9.57 2.38 -0.48
CA SER A 83 -8.58 1.42 -0.01
C SER A 83 -7.43 2.11 0.73
N LEU A 84 -6.94 3.23 0.22
CA LEU A 84 -5.91 4.06 0.86
C LEU A 84 -6.39 4.57 2.21
N ASN A 85 -7.61 5.13 2.26
CA ASN A 85 -8.19 5.63 3.51
C ASN A 85 -8.38 4.51 4.55
N ALA A 86 -8.72 3.30 4.11
CA ALA A 86 -8.83 2.15 5.01
C ALA A 86 -7.46 1.78 5.61
N ALA A 87 -6.42 1.68 4.78
CA ALA A 87 -5.06 1.39 5.23
C ALA A 87 -4.53 2.47 6.19
N GLU A 88 -4.71 3.75 5.84
CA GLU A 88 -4.35 4.88 6.69
C GLU A 88 -5.13 4.87 8.02
N SER A 89 -6.43 4.60 7.99
CA SER A 89 -7.25 4.57 9.20
C SER A 89 -6.82 3.47 10.18
N GLU A 90 -6.37 2.33 9.65
CA GLU A 90 -5.87 1.24 10.49
C GLU A 90 -4.53 1.61 11.13
N ALA A 91 -3.60 2.17 10.37
CA ALA A 91 -2.32 2.61 10.91
C ALA A 91 -2.49 3.74 11.94
N LYS A 92 -3.38 4.72 11.68
CA LYS A 92 -3.73 5.77 12.66
C LYS A 92 -4.35 5.20 13.93
N ARG A 93 -5.21 4.19 13.82
CA ARG A 93 -5.79 3.50 14.98
C ARG A 93 -4.68 2.89 15.86
N VAL A 94 -3.67 2.27 15.26
CA VAL A 94 -2.52 1.69 15.99
C VAL A 94 -1.64 2.79 16.59
N GLU A 95 -1.40 3.88 15.85
CA GLU A 95 -0.67 5.05 16.36
C GLU A 95 -1.36 5.66 17.59
N ASP A 96 -2.68 5.89 17.52
CA ASP A 96 -3.49 6.40 18.63
C ASP A 96 -3.47 5.45 19.84
N GLN A 97 -3.51 4.13 19.61
CA GLN A 97 -3.39 3.13 20.67
C GLN A 97 -2.02 3.23 21.37
N LEU A 98 -0.94 3.33 20.60
CA LEU A 98 0.41 3.47 21.13
C LEU A 98 0.61 4.78 21.89
N GLN A 99 0.01 5.88 21.41
CA GLN A 99 -0.02 7.17 22.11
C GLN A 99 -0.72 7.06 23.46
N ASN A 100 -1.90 6.43 23.50
CA ASN A 100 -2.66 6.26 24.74
C ASN A 100 -1.92 5.37 25.75
N LEU A 101 -1.27 4.30 25.30
CA LEU A 101 -0.44 3.44 26.16
C LEU A 101 0.77 4.20 26.71
N SER A 102 1.44 4.99 25.87
CA SER A 102 2.58 5.81 26.29
C SER A 102 2.20 6.85 27.35
N LEU A 103 0.99 7.41 27.26
CA LEU A 103 0.46 8.37 28.24
C LEU A 103 -0.05 7.71 29.53
N ALA A 104 -0.55 6.47 29.44
CA ALA A 104 -1.04 5.71 30.60
C ALA A 104 0.09 5.14 31.46
N GLN A 105 1.27 4.90 30.87
CA GLN A 105 2.44 4.32 31.56
C GLN A 105 3.06 5.28 32.61
N ASP A 106 2.66 6.55 32.65
CA ASP A 106 3.05 7.50 33.71
C ASP A 106 2.22 7.34 35.00
N THR A 107 1.20 6.47 35.02
CA THR A 107 0.37 6.20 36.20
C THR A 107 0.15 4.69 36.38
N ASP A 108 0.72 4.16 37.47
CA ASP A 108 0.49 2.84 38.08
C ASP A 108 1.24 1.60 37.52
N THR A 109 2.27 1.21 38.29
CA THR A 109 2.69 -0.15 38.74
C THR A 109 2.77 -1.35 37.78
N ASP A 110 3.95 -2.00 37.86
CA ASP A 110 4.27 -3.40 37.55
C ASP A 110 3.08 -4.38 37.64
N ASP A 111 2.71 -4.99 36.51
CA ASP A 111 2.65 -6.44 36.26
C ASP A 111 1.88 -6.70 34.93
N ASP A 112 2.18 -7.84 34.30
CA ASP A 112 1.62 -8.38 33.03
C ASP A 112 2.39 -8.04 31.74
N GLN A 113 3.66 -8.48 31.69
CA GLN A 113 4.35 -8.82 30.45
C GLN A 113 3.78 -10.14 29.89
N ASP A 114 2.75 -10.06 29.06
CA ASP A 114 2.40 -11.16 28.15
C ASP A 114 1.99 -10.59 26.79
N ALA A 115 2.60 -11.16 25.74
CA ALA A 115 2.51 -10.84 24.31
C ALA A 115 3.44 -9.73 23.80
N ASP A 116 4.72 -10.11 23.75
CA ASP A 116 5.75 -9.61 22.85
C ASP A 116 5.23 -9.31 21.42
N GLU A 117 4.76 -8.08 21.16
CA GLU A 117 4.80 -7.48 19.82
C GLU A 117 6.26 -7.14 19.48
N HIS A 118 7.11 -8.15 19.42
CA HIS A 118 8.48 -7.98 19.01
C HIS A 118 8.52 -7.64 17.52
N LEU A 119 9.07 -6.47 17.19
CA LEU A 119 9.42 -6.07 15.82
C LEU A 119 10.51 -6.98 15.19
N GLY A 120 10.91 -8.06 15.89
CA GLY A 120 11.89 -9.04 15.42
C GLY A 120 11.47 -9.78 14.15
N GLY A 121 10.17 -9.81 13.82
CA GLY A 121 9.65 -10.39 12.57
C GLY A 121 9.85 -9.52 11.32
N LEU A 122 10.18 -8.23 11.47
CA LEU A 122 10.24 -7.28 10.34
C LEU A 122 11.31 -7.61 9.27
N HIS A 123 12.23 -8.51 9.59
CA HIS A 123 13.32 -8.93 8.71
C HIS A 123 12.91 -10.04 7.72
N ASN A 124 11.78 -10.71 7.97
CA ASN A 124 11.31 -11.86 7.20
C ASN A 124 10.12 -11.47 6.30
N GLY A 125 10.20 -10.29 5.69
CA GLY A 125 9.10 -9.77 4.88
C GLY A 125 9.42 -8.39 4.32
N TYR A 126 8.36 -7.72 3.88
CA TYR A 126 8.43 -6.35 3.40
C TYR A 126 7.17 -5.57 3.78
N PHE A 127 7.29 -4.26 3.89
CA PHE A 127 6.13 -3.38 4.00
C PHE A 127 5.69 -2.94 2.63
N ARG A 128 4.39 -3.01 2.37
CA ARG A 128 3.77 -2.36 1.21
C ARG A 128 3.36 -0.95 1.59
N LEU A 129 3.83 0.04 0.83
CA LEU A 129 3.65 1.45 1.13
C LEU A 129 2.45 2.04 0.39
N TYR A 130 1.62 2.75 1.15
CA TYR A 130 0.41 3.44 0.71
C TYR A 130 0.46 4.90 1.15
N SER A 131 0.01 5.82 0.30
CA SER A 131 -0.05 7.24 0.65
C SER A 131 -1.28 7.89 0.02
N SER A 132 -2.21 8.31 0.87
CA SER A 132 -3.36 9.13 0.46
C SER A 132 -2.93 10.53 0.04
N GLU A 133 -1.89 11.06 0.70
CA GLU A 133 -1.28 12.35 0.37
C GLU A 133 -0.65 12.33 -1.03
N LEU A 134 0.23 11.36 -1.31
CA LEU A 134 0.86 11.24 -2.63
C LEU A 134 -0.18 11.02 -3.73
N PHE A 135 -1.22 10.22 -3.45
CA PHE A 135 -2.34 10.03 -4.37
C PHE A 135 -3.01 11.37 -4.74
N ASP A 136 -3.25 12.24 -3.76
CA ASP A 136 -3.85 13.56 -4.02
C ASP A 136 -2.89 14.47 -4.77
N LEU A 137 -1.61 14.47 -4.37
CA LEU A 137 -0.57 15.28 -5.01
C LEU A 137 -0.36 14.92 -6.48
N LEU A 138 -0.48 13.63 -6.83
CA LEU A 138 -0.36 13.12 -8.20
C LEU A 138 -1.64 13.25 -9.03
N GLY A 139 -2.73 13.75 -8.45
CA GLY A 139 -4.00 13.93 -9.15
C GLY A 139 -4.79 12.63 -9.33
N GLU A 140 -4.84 11.80 -8.29
CA GLU A 140 -5.62 10.56 -8.22
C GLU A 140 -5.18 9.47 -9.24
N PRO A 141 -3.92 9.01 -9.21
CA PRO A 141 -3.40 8.01 -10.13
C PRO A 141 -4.15 6.66 -10.02
N THR A 142 -4.10 5.83 -11.06
CA THR A 142 -4.81 4.53 -11.08
C THR A 142 -4.10 3.41 -10.34
N ASP A 143 -2.94 3.67 -9.73
CA ASP A 143 -2.16 2.68 -8.99
C ASP A 143 -2.22 2.94 -7.49
N LEU A 144 -2.47 1.86 -6.73
CA LEU A 144 -2.59 1.89 -5.26
C LEU A 144 -1.24 1.75 -4.56
N ARG A 145 -0.27 1.09 -5.20
CA ARG A 145 1.02 0.73 -4.61
C ARG A 145 2.07 1.75 -5.02
N PHE A 146 2.50 2.56 -4.07
CA PHE A 146 3.56 3.53 -4.31
C PHE A 146 4.95 2.94 -4.09
N GLY A 147 5.08 1.90 -3.25
CA GLY A 147 6.37 1.30 -3.03
C GLY A 147 6.38 0.08 -2.11
N THR A 148 7.59 -0.38 -1.82
CA THR A 148 7.89 -1.41 -0.84
C THR A 148 9.15 -1.08 -0.06
N LEU A 149 9.18 -1.52 1.20
CA LEU A 149 10.27 -1.25 2.14
C LEU A 149 10.68 -2.56 2.82
N ARG A 150 11.98 -2.82 2.88
CA ARG A 150 12.56 -4.02 3.52
C ARG A 150 13.70 -3.65 4.47
N PHE A 151 13.76 -4.36 5.60
CA PHE A 151 14.78 -4.17 6.61
C PHE A 151 15.69 -5.39 6.70
N HIS A 152 16.99 -5.18 6.53
CA HIS A 152 18.01 -6.21 6.66
C HIS A 152 18.81 -5.98 7.93
N LYS A 153 18.86 -6.99 8.81
CA LYS A 153 19.71 -6.98 10.00
C LYS A 153 20.99 -7.74 9.71
N ASN A 154 22.08 -6.99 9.62
CA ASN A 154 23.39 -7.57 9.40
C ASN A 154 24.02 -7.84 10.76
N SER A 155 24.18 -9.12 11.07
CA SER A 155 24.99 -9.57 12.20
C SER A 155 26.38 -9.91 11.68
N SER A 156 27.42 -9.39 12.33
CA SER A 156 28.79 -9.79 12.03
C SER A 156 28.89 -11.32 12.12
N PRO A 157 29.32 -12.03 11.06
CA PRO A 157 29.56 -13.47 11.15
C PRO A 157 30.69 -13.67 12.18
N SER A 158 30.35 -14.27 13.31
CA SER A 158 31.27 -14.56 14.41
C SER A 158 32.58 -15.17 13.87
N PRO A 159 33.73 -14.48 13.99
CA PRO A 159 35.00 -15.07 13.65
C PRO A 159 35.51 -15.81 14.90
N LEU A 160 35.21 -17.11 14.98
CA LEU A 160 35.74 -18.05 15.98
C LEU A 160 35.31 -17.74 17.45
N PRO A 161 35.25 -18.76 18.32
CA PRO A 161 34.70 -18.61 19.68
C PRO A 161 35.49 -17.69 20.64
N ASP A 162 36.64 -17.13 20.25
CA ASP A 162 37.56 -16.44 21.19
C ASP A 162 37.93 -14.99 20.83
N THR A 163 37.23 -14.35 19.89
CA THR A 163 37.42 -12.91 19.63
C THR A 163 36.09 -12.16 19.58
N PRO A 164 35.75 -11.32 20.59
CA PRO A 164 34.58 -10.46 20.49
C PRO A 164 34.79 -9.47 19.34
N SER A 165 34.12 -9.70 18.21
CA SER A 165 34.11 -8.71 17.13
C SER A 165 33.40 -7.46 17.66
N PRO A 166 34.03 -6.27 17.63
CA PRO A 166 33.50 -5.07 18.28
C PRO A 166 32.34 -4.40 17.52
N HIS A 167 31.85 -5.00 16.43
CA HIS A 167 30.84 -4.37 15.59
C HIS A 167 29.44 -4.72 16.08
N SER A 168 28.74 -3.68 16.56
CA SER A 168 27.30 -3.75 16.84
C SER A 168 26.55 -4.17 15.57
N PRO A 169 25.40 -4.87 15.69
CA PRO A 169 24.57 -5.18 14.53
C PRO A 169 24.21 -3.88 13.81
N TRP A 170 24.34 -3.88 12.49
CA TRP A 170 23.95 -2.75 11.66
C TRP A 170 22.76 -3.10 10.79
N VAL A 171 22.05 -2.08 10.35
CA VAL A 171 20.82 -2.21 9.57
C VAL A 171 21.02 -1.61 8.21
N THR A 172 20.58 -2.35 7.20
CA THR A 172 20.42 -1.84 5.83
C THR A 172 18.93 -1.80 5.51
N VAL A 173 18.51 -0.73 4.87
CA VAL A 173 17.13 -0.51 4.45
C VAL A 173 17.09 -0.46 2.93
N GLU A 174 16.15 -1.18 2.35
CA GLU A 174 15.85 -1.13 0.91
C GLU A 174 14.46 -0.52 0.73
N LEU A 175 14.39 0.53 -0.07
CA LEU A 175 13.16 1.23 -0.40
C LEU A 175 13.00 1.24 -1.92
N ALA A 176 11.96 0.59 -2.41
CA ALA A 176 11.54 0.69 -3.80
C ALA A 176 10.32 1.61 -3.88
N LEU A 177 10.44 2.73 -4.58
CA LEU A 177 9.35 3.64 -4.87
C LEU A 177 9.06 3.56 -6.38
N ASN A 178 7.93 2.96 -6.73
CA ASN A 178 7.63 2.53 -8.10
C ASN A 178 8.82 1.79 -8.76
N ASP A 179 9.38 2.34 -9.83
CA ASP A 179 10.50 1.75 -10.59
C ASP A 179 11.89 2.19 -10.08
N SER A 180 11.95 3.06 -9.05
CA SER A 180 13.21 3.54 -8.47
C SER A 180 13.57 2.84 -7.18
N PHE A 181 14.88 2.66 -6.94
CA PHE A 181 15.40 1.91 -5.81
C PHE A 181 16.40 2.74 -5.00
N PHE A 182 16.20 2.76 -3.69
CA PHE A 182 17.01 3.48 -2.71
C PHE A 182 17.51 2.50 -1.66
N VAL A 183 18.73 2.74 -1.20
CA VAL A 183 19.37 1.99 -0.13
C VAL A 183 19.82 2.97 0.96
N ALA A 184 19.70 2.54 2.20
CA ALA A 184 20.25 3.25 3.34
C ALA A 184 21.01 2.27 4.25
N ASP A 185 22.23 2.64 4.66
CA ASP A 185 23.03 1.83 5.59
C ASP A 185 23.34 2.65 6.84
N SER A 186 22.95 2.11 8.00
CA SER A 186 23.15 2.74 9.30
C SER A 186 24.61 3.08 9.60
N MET A 187 25.56 2.35 9.00
CA MET A 187 27.00 2.60 9.15
C MET A 187 27.47 3.86 8.41
N GLU A 188 26.80 4.26 7.32
CA GLU A 188 27.19 5.43 6.51
C GLU A 188 26.94 6.75 7.23
N THR A 189 26.07 6.74 8.24
CA THR A 189 25.71 7.94 9.02
C THR A 189 26.54 8.14 10.29
N LEU A 190 27.44 7.20 10.61
CA LEU A 190 28.29 7.28 11.79
C LEU A 190 29.48 8.24 11.59
N PRO A 191 30.00 8.86 12.66
CA PRO A 191 29.55 8.77 14.06
C PRO A 191 28.40 9.73 14.39
N TYR A 192 27.89 10.47 13.42
CA TYR A 192 27.01 11.62 13.64
C TYR A 192 25.58 11.23 13.99
N HIS A 193 25.06 10.19 13.35
CA HIS A 193 23.74 9.66 13.62
C HIS A 193 23.80 8.14 13.77
N THR A 194 23.09 7.60 14.75
CA THR A 194 23.02 6.15 14.97
C THR A 194 21.59 5.70 14.72
N PHE A 195 21.38 5.02 13.59
CA PHE A 195 20.10 4.35 13.34
C PHE A 195 20.11 2.95 13.96
N ARG A 196 19.09 2.65 14.76
CA ARG A 196 18.85 1.31 15.33
C ARG A 196 17.38 0.99 15.21
N LEU A 197 17.08 -0.22 14.76
CA LEU A 197 15.71 -0.73 14.79
C LEU A 197 15.28 -0.93 16.24
N PRO A 198 14.13 -0.37 16.66
CA PRO A 198 13.62 -0.59 17.98
C PRO A 198 13.14 -2.05 18.11
N THR A 199 13.23 -2.61 19.32
CA THR A 199 12.76 -3.97 19.61
C THR A 199 11.26 -4.03 19.90
N THR A 200 10.69 -2.90 20.28
CA THR A 200 9.27 -2.69 20.59
C THR A 200 8.72 -1.55 19.73
N PRO A 201 7.40 -1.45 19.54
CA PRO A 201 6.77 -0.27 18.97
C PRO A 201 7.26 1.02 19.63
N SER A 202 7.44 2.07 18.83
CA SER A 202 7.97 3.36 19.26
C SER A 202 7.44 4.50 18.39
N LEU A 203 6.90 5.52 19.05
CA LEU A 203 6.52 6.80 18.44
C LEU A 203 7.72 7.71 18.14
N ARG A 204 8.93 7.29 18.50
CA ARG A 204 10.14 8.05 18.19
C ARG A 204 10.46 7.91 16.71
N ASN A 205 10.60 9.04 16.03
CA ASN A 205 11.11 9.07 14.67
C ASN A 205 12.59 8.65 14.66
N CYS A 206 12.88 7.61 13.87
CA CYS A 206 14.23 7.09 13.64
C CYS A 206 14.63 7.39 12.20
N GLY A 207 15.65 8.24 12.01
CA GLY A 207 16.12 8.65 10.68
C GLY A 207 17.28 7.81 10.15
N ILE A 208 17.29 7.54 8.85
CA ILE A 208 18.47 7.01 8.14
C ILE A 208 18.61 7.70 6.78
N LEU A 209 19.85 8.00 6.37
CA LEU A 209 20.11 8.69 5.12
C LEU A 209 20.11 7.70 3.96
N SER A 210 19.35 8.00 2.91
CA SER A 210 19.20 7.12 1.75
C SER A 210 19.87 7.66 0.50
N ARG A 211 20.23 6.77 -0.42
CA ARG A 211 20.80 7.12 -1.73
C ARG A 211 20.43 6.09 -2.79
N LYS A 212 20.53 6.49 -4.04
CA LYS A 212 20.37 5.59 -5.18
C LYS A 212 21.69 4.87 -5.46
N PRO A 213 21.69 3.52 -5.58
CA PRO A 213 22.90 2.79 -5.95
C PRO A 213 23.46 3.16 -7.34
N GLU A 214 22.58 3.60 -8.26
CA GLU A 214 22.93 4.02 -9.62
C GLU A 214 23.82 5.28 -9.66
N ASP A 215 23.76 6.13 -8.64
CA ASP A 215 24.55 7.36 -8.52
C ASP A 215 25.97 7.09 -8.00
N GLN A 216 26.55 5.94 -8.33
CA GLN A 216 27.94 5.55 -7.99
C GLN A 216 28.31 5.63 -6.51
N GLY A 217 27.33 5.63 -5.61
CA GLY A 217 27.61 5.78 -4.19
C GLY A 217 27.33 7.14 -3.59
N THR A 218 27.00 8.16 -4.39
CA THR A 218 26.83 9.52 -3.89
C THR A 218 25.45 9.71 -3.26
N PHE A 219 25.41 10.47 -2.16
CA PHE A 219 24.16 11.00 -1.65
C PHE A 219 23.63 12.11 -2.56
N PRO A 220 22.30 12.27 -2.67
CA PRO A 220 21.71 13.37 -3.41
C PRO A 220 22.07 14.73 -2.79
N ASP A 221 21.83 15.80 -3.55
CA ASP A 221 22.06 17.18 -3.14
C ASP A 221 20.92 17.77 -2.28
N PHE A 222 19.79 17.08 -2.23
CA PHE A 222 18.67 17.34 -1.32
C PHE A 222 18.74 16.47 -0.06
N ASP A 223 17.92 16.79 0.94
CA ASP A 223 17.79 15.99 2.15
C ASP A 223 17.10 14.65 1.83
N SER A 224 17.84 13.53 1.97
CA SER A 224 17.34 12.16 1.72
C SER A 224 17.12 11.33 2.99
N TRP A 225 16.90 11.98 4.13
CA TRP A 225 16.56 11.32 5.38
C TRP A 225 15.20 10.63 5.28
N LEU A 226 15.18 9.31 5.48
CA LEU A 226 13.97 8.52 5.66
C LEU A 226 13.66 8.46 7.15
N LEU A 227 12.48 8.93 7.57
CA LEU A 227 12.07 8.94 8.97
C LEU A 227 11.01 7.87 9.24
N PHE A 228 11.32 6.95 10.15
CA PHE A 228 10.45 5.83 10.49
C PHE A 228 9.82 6.02 11.87
N THR A 229 8.51 5.75 11.96
CA THR A 229 7.81 5.50 13.23
C THR A 229 7.30 4.06 13.23
N PHE A 230 7.73 3.27 14.21
CA PHE A 230 7.40 1.85 14.29
C PHE A 230 6.16 1.65 15.16
N LEU A 231 5.00 1.40 14.56
CA LEU A 231 3.73 1.43 15.28
C LEU A 231 3.38 0.10 15.99
N GLY A 232 3.99 -1.02 15.57
CA GLY A 232 3.57 -2.35 15.99
C GLY A 232 2.47 -2.92 15.10
N ASN A 233 1.97 -4.12 15.40
CA ASN A 233 0.90 -4.78 14.64
C ASN A 233 1.09 -4.79 13.10
N GLY A 234 2.34 -4.97 12.64
CA GLY A 234 2.66 -4.96 11.22
C GLY A 234 2.47 -3.59 10.54
N CYS A 235 2.36 -2.50 11.29
CA CYS A 235 2.20 -1.15 10.77
C CYS A 235 3.47 -0.31 10.97
N ILE A 236 3.80 0.49 9.97
CA ILE A 236 4.88 1.49 10.03
C ILE A 236 4.42 2.80 9.40
N LYS A 237 4.91 3.91 9.94
CA LYS A 237 4.80 5.22 9.32
C LYS A 237 6.17 5.62 8.78
N LEU A 238 6.21 6.10 7.55
CA LEU A 238 7.43 6.50 6.86
C LEU A 238 7.22 7.88 6.24
N GLU A 239 8.04 8.84 6.66
CA GLU A 239 8.13 10.17 6.03
C GLU A 239 9.26 10.12 5.00
N VAL A 240 8.96 10.44 3.74
CA VAL A 240 9.92 10.45 2.64
C VAL A 240 10.01 11.87 2.08
N PRO A 241 11.22 12.41 1.87
CA PRO A 241 11.41 13.71 1.20
C PRO A 241 10.70 13.76 -0.15
N ILE A 242 9.98 14.85 -0.41
CA ILE A 242 9.19 14.98 -1.63
C ILE A 242 10.07 15.03 -2.87
N GLU A 243 11.33 15.45 -2.77
CA GLU A 243 12.31 15.42 -3.85
C GLU A 243 12.55 13.98 -4.35
N MET A 244 12.58 13.00 -3.45
CA MET A 244 12.65 11.59 -3.82
C MET A 244 11.40 11.16 -4.58
N CYS A 245 10.22 11.64 -4.19
CA CYS A 245 8.98 11.35 -4.89
C CYS A 245 8.91 12.08 -6.25
N ALA A 246 9.40 13.31 -6.32
CA ALA A 246 9.44 14.13 -7.52
C ALA A 246 10.41 13.58 -8.57
N ASP A 247 11.53 12.99 -8.16
CA ASP A 247 12.46 12.30 -9.05
C ASP A 247 11.80 11.12 -9.80
N ILE A 248 10.75 10.52 -9.21
CA ILE A 248 10.10 9.31 -9.72
C ILE A 248 8.84 9.65 -10.50
N TYR A 249 7.95 10.44 -9.89
CA TYR A 249 6.64 10.74 -10.44
C TYR A 249 6.60 12.07 -11.20
N GLY A 250 7.58 12.95 -10.97
CA GLY A 250 7.69 14.25 -11.62
C GLY A 250 6.48 15.17 -11.40
N GLY A 251 6.26 16.05 -12.38
CA GLY A 251 5.02 16.82 -12.49
C GLY A 251 4.77 17.76 -11.31
N SER A 252 3.62 17.57 -10.65
CA SER A 252 3.09 18.43 -9.57
C SER A 252 3.91 18.40 -8.28
N LEU A 253 4.85 17.47 -8.16
CA LEU A 253 5.76 17.34 -7.03
C LEU A 253 7.01 18.23 -7.15
N CYS A 254 7.37 18.64 -8.38
CA CYS A 254 8.56 19.47 -8.60
C CYS A 254 8.37 20.88 -8.01
N GLY A 255 9.41 21.40 -7.35
CA GLY A 255 9.43 22.75 -6.77
C GLY A 255 8.82 22.87 -5.38
N ARG A 256 8.55 21.75 -4.71
CA ARG A 256 8.07 21.68 -3.32
C ARG A 256 9.21 21.38 -2.35
N GLU A 257 10.27 22.17 -2.37
CA GLU A 257 11.49 21.84 -1.62
C GLU A 257 11.24 21.79 -0.10
N ASN A 258 11.82 20.80 0.57
CA ASN A 258 11.74 20.56 2.01
C ASN A 258 10.33 20.19 2.53
N GLU A 259 9.46 19.65 1.68
CA GLU A 259 8.24 18.96 2.12
C GLU A 259 8.50 17.46 2.24
N GLU A 260 7.74 16.78 3.11
CA GLU A 260 7.78 15.33 3.28
C GLU A 260 6.44 14.76 2.82
N VAL A 261 6.48 13.57 2.23
CA VAL A 261 5.30 12.79 1.86
C VAL A 261 5.15 11.65 2.85
N LEU A 262 3.96 11.53 3.44
CA LEU A 262 3.67 10.49 4.41
C LEU A 262 3.24 9.18 3.75
N PHE A 263 3.90 8.10 4.13
CA PHE A 263 3.56 6.74 3.74
C PHE A 263 3.16 5.89 4.95
N TRP A 264 2.10 5.11 4.77
CA TRP A 264 1.67 4.07 5.67
C TRP A 264 2.10 2.72 5.10
N GLY A 265 2.93 2.00 5.84
CA GLY A 265 3.40 0.68 5.48
C GLY A 265 2.61 -0.40 6.21
N ILE A 266 2.11 -1.39 5.46
CA ILE A 266 1.51 -2.61 6.01
C ILE A 266 2.45 -3.77 5.72
N PHE A 267 2.82 -4.51 6.75
CA PHE A 267 3.75 -5.63 6.68
C PHE A 267 3.13 -6.81 5.94
N VAL A 268 3.95 -7.44 5.11
CA VAL A 268 3.65 -8.64 4.36
C VAL A 268 4.80 -9.60 4.61
N ASP A 269 4.51 -10.71 5.27
CA ASP A 269 5.47 -11.79 5.50
C ASP A 269 5.95 -12.36 4.14
N ASP A 270 7.24 -12.67 4.06
CA ASP A 270 7.76 -13.55 3.01
C ASP A 270 7.36 -14.97 3.44
N ASP A 271 6.15 -15.43 3.11
CA ASP A 271 5.69 -16.81 3.40
C ASP A 271 6.82 -17.82 3.05
N GLU A 272 7.30 -18.60 4.04
CA GLU A 272 8.21 -19.76 3.82
C GLU A 272 7.50 -20.92 3.11
#